data_AF-A0A0F9G648-F1
#
_entry.id   AF-A0A0F9G648-F1
#
_cell.length_a   1.000
_cell.length_b   1.000
_cell.length_c   1.000
_cell.angle_alpha   90.00
_cell.angle_beta   90.00
_cell.angle_gamma   90.00
#
_symmetry.space_group_name_H-M   'P 1'
#
loop_
_entity.id
_entity.type
_entity.pdbx_description
1 polymer ?
#
loop_
_entity_poly.entity_id
_entity_poly.type
_entity_poly.pdbx_seq_one_letter_code
_entity_poly.pdbx_strand_id
1 'polypeptide(L)'
;MELEGSNLNIEVIGSEMVVNFLHYLETERGVKIRSRNQRLAGLRSFYHYLAIKCPQLSHHIQQILAIPQKRFESAQIIFLNDPEIDALLSTAFFKIVVTIFFLSSHFYR
;
A
#
# COMPACT_ATOMS: atom_id res chain seq x y z
N MET A 1 -16.69 30.03 -10.67
CA MET A 1 -16.86 29.09 -9.55
C MET A 1 -15.46 28.61 -9.19
N GLU A 2 -14.76 29.47 -8.46
CA GLU A 2 -13.37 29.23 -8.04
C GLU A 2 -13.39 28.18 -6.94
N LEU A 3 -12.61 27.12 -7.11
CA LEU A 3 -12.37 26.13 -6.06
C LEU A 3 -11.40 26.76 -5.06
N GLU A 4 -11.96 27.53 -4.12
CA GLU A 4 -11.27 27.94 -2.90
C GLU A 4 -10.71 26.69 -2.23
N GLY A 5 -9.38 26.66 -2.08
CA GLY A 5 -8.67 25.56 -1.46
C GLY A 5 -9.28 25.26 -0.09
N SER A 6 -9.92 24.10 0.01
CA SER A 6 -10.66 23.68 1.20
C SER A 6 -9.73 23.68 2.41
N ASN A 7 -9.84 24.72 3.24
CA ASN A 7 -9.16 24.82 4.52
C ASN A 7 -9.83 23.82 5.48
N LEU A 8 -9.41 22.55 5.36
CA LEU A 8 -9.93 21.45 6.16
C LEU A 8 -9.39 21.60 7.58
N ASN A 9 -10.20 22.18 8.45
CA ASN A 9 -9.88 22.23 9.88
C ASN A 9 -9.83 20.81 10.42
N ILE A 10 -8.69 20.45 11.04
CA ILE A 10 -8.43 19.15 11.64
C ILE A 10 -9.51 18.78 12.68
N GLU A 11 -10.07 19.77 13.37
CA GLU A 11 -11.13 19.58 14.36
C GLU A 11 -12.44 19.05 13.74
N VAL A 12 -12.66 19.30 12.45
CA VAL A 12 -13.86 18.87 11.71
C VAL A 12 -13.72 17.42 11.21
N ILE A 13 -12.48 16.92 11.07
CA ILE A 13 -12.23 15.57 10.53
C ILE A 13 -12.41 14.53 11.62
N GLY A 14 -13.66 14.13 11.88
CA GLY A 14 -13.99 13.06 12.82
C GLY A 14 -13.69 11.64 12.34
N SER A 15 -13.71 10.70 13.28
CA SER A 15 -13.53 9.27 13.00
C SER A 15 -14.56 8.72 12.00
N GLU A 16 -15.82 9.16 12.09
CA GLU A 16 -16.89 8.80 11.15
C GLU A 16 -16.57 9.27 9.73
N MET A 17 -16.07 10.49 9.56
CA MET A 17 -15.68 11.02 8.26
C MET A 17 -14.55 10.18 7.64
N VAL A 18 -13.56 9.78 8.44
CA VAL A 18 -12.48 8.89 8.00
C VAL A 18 -13.02 7.52 7.59
N VAL A 19 -13.93 6.95 8.38
CA VAL A 19 -14.56 5.66 8.05
C VAL A 19 -15.35 5.76 6.75
N ASN A 20 -16.18 6.79 6.58
CA ASN A 20 -16.99 7.01 5.39
C ASN A 20 -16.12 7.25 4.14
N PHE A 21 -15.04 8.02 4.27
CA PHE A 21 -14.07 8.20 3.19
C PHE A 21 -13.43 6.87 2.78
N LEU A 22 -12.97 6.08 3.75
CA LEU A 22 -12.37 4.77 3.47
C LEU A 22 -13.39 3.80 2.86
N HIS A 23 -14.66 3.88 3.26
CA HIS A 23 -15.74 3.10 2.67
C HIS A 23 -16.02 3.52 1.21
N TYR A 24 -16.15 4.82 0.94
CA TYR A 24 -16.30 5.37 -0.41
C TYR A 24 -15.16 4.92 -1.34
N LEU A 25 -13.91 4.93 -0.87
CA LEU A 25 -12.79 4.45 -1.69
C LEU A 25 -12.93 2.96 -2.05
N GLU A 26 -13.47 2.15 -1.14
CA GLU A 26 -13.66 0.72 -1.34
C GLU A 26 -14.84 0.44 -2.27
N THR A 27 -15.98 1.12 -2.09
CA THR A 27 -17.21 0.86 -2.86
C THR A 27 -17.18 1.55 -4.22
N GLU A 28 -16.94 2.86 -4.25
CA GLU A 28 -17.08 3.67 -5.47
C GLU A 28 -15.84 3.61 -6.34
N ARG A 29 -14.65 3.54 -5.73
CA ARG A 29 -13.38 3.46 -6.47
C ARG A 29 -12.83 2.04 -6.58
N GLY A 30 -13.49 1.06 -5.98
CA GLY A 30 -13.12 -0.36 -6.07
C GLY A 30 -11.73 -0.69 -5.52
N VAL A 31 -11.17 0.15 -4.62
CA VAL A 31 -9.83 -0.13 -4.08
C VAL A 31 -9.89 -1.36 -3.18
N LYS A 32 -8.91 -2.25 -3.33
CA LYS A 32 -8.85 -3.48 -2.52
C LYS A 32 -8.59 -3.16 -1.04
N ILE A 33 -9.02 -4.06 -0.16
CA ILE A 33 -8.87 -3.94 1.31
C ILE A 33 -7.41 -3.65 1.71
N ARG A 34 -6.43 -4.29 1.06
CA ARG A 34 -4.99 -4.01 1.28
C ARG A 34 -4.66 -2.54 1.04
N SER A 35 -5.08 -1.97 -0.09
CA SER A 35 -4.86 -0.55 -0.43
C SER A 35 -5.67 0.40 0.45
N ARG A 36 -6.87 0.00 0.93
CA ARG A 36 -7.63 0.76 1.95
C ARG A 36 -6.84 0.83 3.26
N ASN A 37 -6.35 -0.30 3.75
CA ASN A 37 -5.58 -0.36 5.00
C ASN A 37 -4.27 0.42 4.93
N GLN A 38 -3.61 0.44 3.76
CA GLN A 38 -2.44 1.27 3.52
C GLN A 38 -2.76 2.77 3.67
N ARG A 39 -3.92 3.22 3.16
CA ARG A 39 -4.37 4.60 3.32
C ARG A 39 -4.70 4.93 4.77
N LEU A 40 -5.36 4.02 5.49
CA LEU A 40 -5.57 4.15 6.94
C LEU A 40 -4.24 4.23 7.70
N ALA A 41 -3.21 3.49 7.30
CA ALA A 41 -1.89 3.58 7.91
C ALA A 41 -1.26 4.97 7.71
N GLY A 42 -1.33 5.53 6.49
CA GLY A 42 -0.86 6.90 6.22
C GLY A 42 -1.59 7.95 7.05
N LEU A 43 -2.92 7.83 7.17
CA LEU A 43 -3.72 8.69 8.05
C LEU A 43 -3.27 8.56 9.51
N ARG A 44 -3.10 7.34 10.02
CA ARG A 44 -2.61 7.12 11.39
C ARG A 44 -1.25 7.76 11.64
N SER A 45 -0.31 7.66 10.70
CA SER A 45 1.00 8.34 10.81
C SER A 45 0.84 9.86 10.97
N PHE A 46 -0.06 10.47 10.19
CA PHE A 46 -0.37 11.89 10.32
C PHE A 46 -0.99 12.24 11.67
N TYR A 47 -1.96 11.45 12.15
CA TYR A 47 -2.61 11.68 13.43
C TYR A 47 -1.70 11.43 14.64
N HIS A 48 -0.73 10.51 14.53
CA HIS A 48 0.34 10.38 15.53
C HIS A 48 1.22 11.63 15.60
N TYR A 49 1.55 12.24 14.46
CA TYR A 49 2.26 13.53 14.45
C TYR A 49 1.44 14.64 15.11
N LEU A 50 0.14 14.72 14.81
CA LEU A 50 -0.77 15.70 15.42
C LEU A 50 -0.93 15.49 16.93
N ALA A 51 -0.89 14.25 17.43
CA ALA A 51 -0.96 13.99 18.87
C ALA A 51 0.15 14.70 19.65
N ILE A 52 1.32 14.87 19.02
CA ILE A 52 2.48 15.55 19.60
C ILE A 52 2.33 17.08 19.47
N LYS A 53 1.80 17.56 18.35
CA LYS A 53 1.71 19.02 18.05
C LYS A 53 0.50 19.70 18.65
N CYS A 54 -0.60 18.96 18.85
CA CYS A 54 -1.90 19.49 19.26
C CYS A 54 -2.48 18.63 20.40
N PRO A 55 -1.86 18.63 21.60
CA PRO A 55 -2.33 17.82 22.72
C PRO A 55 -3.77 18.17 23.16
N GLN A 56 -4.24 19.39 22.90
CA GLN A 56 -5.61 19.81 23.15
C GLN A 56 -6.66 19.00 22.37
N LEU A 57 -6.27 18.35 21.27
CA LEU A 57 -7.15 17.51 20.45
C LEU A 57 -6.99 16.01 20.75
N SER A 58 -6.31 15.62 21.84
CA SER A 58 -5.93 14.23 22.13
C SER A 58 -7.10 13.23 22.06
N HIS A 59 -8.25 13.55 22.66
CA HIS A 59 -9.43 12.68 22.62
C HIS A 59 -9.91 12.42 21.19
N HIS A 60 -10.01 13.48 20.39
CA HIS A 60 -10.41 13.38 18.99
C HIS A 60 -9.41 12.56 18.16
N ILE A 61 -8.11 12.78 18.37
CA ILE A 61 -7.05 12.03 17.70
C ILE A 61 -7.11 10.54 18.08
N GLN A 62 -7.33 10.21 19.35
CA GLN A 62 -7.45 8.84 19.82
C GLN A 62 -8.62 8.10 19.17
N GLN A 63 -9.76 8.76 18.95
CA GLN A 63 -10.90 8.15 18.25
C GLN A 63 -10.54 7.72 16.82
N ILE A 64 -9.72 8.50 16.11
CA ILE A 64 -9.29 8.20 14.75
C ILE A 64 -8.24 7.09 14.74
N LEU A 65 -7.29 7.12 15.68
CA LEU A 65 -6.28 6.07 15.82
C LEU A 65 -6.91 4.71 16.15
N ALA A 66 -8.04 4.71 16.87
CA ALA A 66 -8.80 3.51 17.22
C ALA A 66 -9.52 2.84 16.03
N ILE A 67 -9.67 3.50 14.88
CA ILE A 67 -10.32 2.91 13.69
C ILE A 67 -9.58 1.64 13.27
N PRO A 68 -10.20 0.45 13.26
CA PRO A 68 -9.51 -0.79 12.96
C PRO A 68 -9.20 -0.94 11.46
N GLN A 69 -8.14 -1.69 11.17
CA GLN A 69 -7.89 -2.20 9.82
C GLN A 69 -8.91 -3.28 9.48
N LYS A 70 -9.33 -3.36 8.22
CA LYS A 70 -10.17 -4.47 7.74
C LYS A 70 -9.29 -5.72 7.59
N ARG A 71 -9.76 -6.87 8.07
CA ARG A 71 -9.07 -8.14 7.86
C ARG A 71 -9.09 -8.49 6.38
N PHE A 72 -7.98 -9.04 5.87
CA PHE A 72 -7.89 -9.56 4.52
C PHE A 72 -6.98 -10.79 4.53
N GLU A 73 -7.26 -11.76 3.68
CA GLU A 73 -6.37 -12.89 3.45
C GLU A 73 -5.16 -12.41 2.65
N SER A 74 -3.96 -12.65 3.16
CA SER A 74 -2.76 -12.45 2.36
C SER A 74 -2.74 -13.53 1.29
N ALA A 75 -2.52 -13.14 0.04
CA ALA A 75 -2.25 -14.11 -1.02
C ALA A 75 -1.12 -15.04 -0.57
N GLN A 76 -1.34 -16.35 -0.68
CA GLN A 76 -0.28 -17.32 -0.51
C GLN A 76 0.77 -17.02 -1.57
N ILE A 77 1.99 -16.72 -1.12
CA ILE A 77 3.13 -16.63 -2.01
C ILE A 77 3.41 -18.07 -2.46
N ILE A 78 3.07 -18.38 -3.70
CA ILE A 78 3.41 -19.67 -4.31
C ILE A 78 4.85 -19.53 -4.79
N PHE A 79 5.74 -20.32 -4.20
CA PHE A 79 7.10 -20.45 -4.71
C PHE A 79 7.09 -21.38 -5.91
N LEU A 80 7.92 -21.05 -6.91
CA LEU A 80 8.19 -21.96 -8.01
C LEU A 80 9.01 -23.13 -7.47
N ASN A 81 8.57 -24.35 -7.76
CA ASN A 81 9.35 -25.56 -7.47
C ASN A 81 10.46 -25.75 -8.51
N ASP A 82 11.49 -26.53 -8.20
CA ASP A 82 12.60 -26.85 -9.11
C ASP A 82 12.18 -27.13 -10.56
N PRO A 83 11.17 -27.98 -10.86
CA PRO A 83 10.75 -28.21 -12.25
C PRO A 83 10.12 -26.98 -12.93
N GLU A 84 9.48 -26.10 -12.18
CA GLU A 84 8.86 -24.86 -12.71
C GLU A 84 9.94 -23.79 -12.95
N ILE A 85 10.96 -23.76 -12.11
CA ILE A 85 12.17 -22.96 -12.31
C ILE A 85 12.88 -23.42 -13.59
N ASP A 86 13.11 -24.73 -13.74
CA ASP A 86 13.73 -25.31 -14.93
C ASP A 86 12.90 -25.04 -16.19
N ALA A 87 11.58 -25.15 -16.11
CA ALA A 87 10.69 -24.83 -17.22
C ALA A 87 10.79 -23.34 -17.62
N LEU A 88 10.82 -22.44 -16.65
CA LEU A 88 10.97 -20.99 -16.89
C LEU A 88 12.34 -20.65 -17.48
N LEU A 89 13.41 -21.26 -16.98
CA LEU A 89 14.77 -21.13 -17.51
C LEU A 89 14.93 -21.76 -18.89
N SER A 90 14.12 -22.77 -19.23
CA SER A 90 14.16 -23.44 -20.53
C SER A 90 13.57 -22.59 -21.68
N THR A 91 12.86 -21.51 -21.34
CA THR A 91 12.28 -20.57 -22.31
C THR A 91 13.37 -19.91 -23.15
N ALA A 92 13.06 -19.68 -24.44
CA ALA A 92 14.03 -19.19 -25.42
C ALA A 92 14.69 -17.85 -25.01
N PHE A 93 13.96 -16.98 -24.30
CA PHE A 93 14.48 -15.69 -23.83
C PHE A 93 15.60 -15.85 -22.79
N PHE A 94 15.43 -16.73 -21.80
CA PHE A 94 16.45 -16.97 -20.77
C PHE A 94 17.66 -17.72 -21.32
N LYS A 95 17.45 -18.71 -22.21
CA LYS A 95 18.55 -19.40 -22.89
C LYS A 95 19.42 -18.44 -23.69
N ILE A 96 18.83 -17.50 -24.42
CA ILE A 96 19.60 -16.49 -25.17
C ILE A 96 20.46 -15.64 -24.24
N VAL A 97 19.93 -15.14 -23.13
CA VAL A 97 20.67 -14.29 -22.18
C VAL A 97 21.81 -15.06 -21.49
N VAL A 98 21.56 -16.30 -21.03
CA VAL A 98 22.58 -17.13 -20.36
C VAL A 98 23.67 -17.55 -21.36
N THR A 99 23.29 -17.92 -22.59
CA THR A 99 24.25 -18.30 -23.63
C THR A 99 25.09 -17.10 -24.07
N ILE A 100 24.52 -15.90 -24.22
CA ILE A 100 25.29 -14.68 -24.52
C ILE A 100 26.24 -14.35 -23.37
N PHE A 101 25.81 -14.44 -22.11
CA PHE A 101 26.67 -14.16 -20.96
C PHE A 101 27.83 -15.16 -20.84
N PHE A 102 27.59 -16.45 -21.10
CA PHE A 102 28.63 -17.48 -21.14
C PHE A 102 29.58 -17.34 -22.33
N LEU A 103 29.07 -16.94 -23.51
CA LEU A 103 29.89 -16.67 -24.70
C LEU A 103 30.74 -15.40 -24.53
N SER A 104 30.22 -14.37 -23.87
CA SER A 104 30.99 -13.15 -23.54
C SER A 104 32.09 -13.41 -22.52
N SER A 105 31.89 -14.35 -21.58
CA SER A 105 32.92 -14.71 -20.59
C SER A 105 34.08 -15.52 -21.19
N HIS A 106 33.88 -16.18 -22.34
CA HIS A 106 34.95 -16.87 -23.07
C HIS A 106 35.75 -15.93 -23.99
N PHE A 107 35.25 -14.71 -24.25
CA PHE A 107 35.89 -13.71 -25.09
C PHE A 107 36.74 -12.69 -24.30
N TYR A 108 36.66 -12.72 -22.95
CA TYR A 108 37.44 -11.89 -22.01
C TYR A 108 38.59 -12.65 -21.34
N ARG A 109 39.04 -13.76 -21.95
CA ARG A 109 40.28 -14.43 -21.60
C ARG A 109 41.20 -14.46 -22.82
#